data_AF-A0A1F6SQS5-F1
#
_entry.id   AF-A0A1F6SQS5-F1
#
_cell.length_a   1.000
_cell.length_b   1.000
_cell.length_c   1.000
_cell.angle_alpha   90.00
_cell.angle_beta   90.00
_cell.angle_gamma   90.00
#
_symmetry.space_group_name_H-M   'P 1'
#
loop_
_entity.id
_entity.type
_entity.pdbx_description
1 polymer ?
#
loop_
_entity_poly.entity_id
_entity_poly.type
_entity_poly.pdbx_seq_one_letter_code
_entity_poly.pdbx_strand_id
1 'polypeptide(L)'
;MRKQKAIEKAVAFFLILAFALSPIRFDVLTSQNARAAEIPEDERWWDYDNYIVIDEDTVWSGTKVYNNPDKPVIIVNGATLTIEKGTRVEILVLEVHMGRIIAEGDENDKIVFTKAVPDYSGYAESTKPQCMPGERGLIHFSDQAWVNGYDTEPSLFRYVEFDNMGSYDYFDEEECACPDCVGFGSRIFNSIFYTAHAEEPAKPDRMNPSILFEAGRLHVENSTFRNNSYADVKVNTGYYDGEPASYLKISNSNFSGNKQGTALISSAKRYNEDDDFVLAKDRVILKNNWYGSSAGPKTGPEYIIGGEIVSGDYTLDDWRTTDLITDPVIVIPGIMGSAEVTNALMSRKLVLDPILHTYDNLIASLEENGYEKNKNLFEFPYEWRDSNIATADILKNKIQSVKSNTGVSRVDLAAHSMGGLVARYYIESPAYQNDVDQLVTLGTPHKGSPKSYLTWEAGEVGTEFEDKVIKNIFQLEALHSGFLDLKKYIQTRVGSVAELLPDYDYLENASTGEMKNYPDSYPGNILLEFLNSSSRMEKMDKVNFYNIVGDIDGAENTIKKFRVIDSTVSGKWE
;
A
#
# COMPACT_ATOMS: atom_id res chain seq x y z
N MET A 1 -10.66 52.78 4.30
CA MET A 1 -10.86 51.89 5.48
C MET A 1 -12.24 51.27 5.63
N ARG A 2 -13.38 51.99 5.51
CA ARG A 2 -14.72 51.36 5.68
C ARG A 2 -15.16 50.42 4.55
N LYS A 3 -14.73 50.64 3.30
CA LYS A 3 -15.08 49.77 2.15
C LYS A 3 -14.28 48.45 2.10
N GLN A 4 -13.07 48.41 2.65
CA GLN A 4 -12.22 47.20 2.65
C GLN A 4 -12.66 46.20 3.72
N LYS A 5 -13.02 46.69 4.92
CA LYS A 5 -13.67 45.88 5.97
C LYS A 5 -15.06 45.34 5.59
N ALA A 6 -15.74 45.95 4.61
CA ALA A 6 -17.03 45.46 4.11
C ALA A 6 -16.85 44.33 3.09
N ILE A 7 -15.76 44.34 2.31
CA ILE A 7 -15.42 43.30 1.34
C ILE A 7 -14.87 42.06 2.06
N GLU A 8 -14.02 42.23 3.09
CA GLU A 8 -13.56 41.11 3.92
C GLU A 8 -14.71 40.41 4.67
N LYS A 9 -15.68 41.18 5.18
CA LYS A 9 -16.89 40.61 5.79
C LYS A 9 -17.82 39.94 4.78
N ALA A 10 -17.89 40.43 3.54
CA ALA A 10 -18.70 39.81 2.49
C ALA A 10 -18.06 38.51 1.98
N VAL A 11 -16.73 38.44 1.87
CA VAL A 11 -16.00 37.22 1.45
C VAL A 11 -16.04 36.15 2.56
N ALA A 12 -15.89 36.55 3.83
CA ALA A 12 -16.07 35.63 4.96
C ALA A 12 -17.50 35.09 5.07
N PHE A 13 -18.52 35.92 4.79
CA PHE A 13 -19.92 35.49 4.81
C PHE A 13 -20.27 34.57 3.62
N PHE A 14 -19.68 34.80 2.44
CA PHE A 14 -19.86 33.91 1.28
C PHE A 14 -19.17 32.54 1.45
N LEU A 15 -18.01 32.49 2.10
CA LEU A 15 -17.33 31.22 2.42
C LEU A 15 -18.14 30.39 3.43
N ILE A 16 -18.74 31.02 4.44
CA ILE A 16 -19.58 30.31 5.43
C ILE A 16 -20.90 29.82 4.79
N LEU A 17 -21.49 30.57 3.85
CA LEU A 17 -22.71 30.15 3.16
C LEU A 17 -22.45 29.04 2.12
N ALA A 18 -21.27 29.01 1.50
CA ALA A 18 -20.86 27.94 0.59
C ALA A 18 -20.64 26.60 1.30
N PHE A 19 -20.23 26.61 2.58
CA PHE A 19 -20.15 25.40 3.41
C PHE A 19 -21.50 24.97 4.02
N ALA A 20 -22.47 25.87 4.15
CA ALA A 20 -23.77 25.57 4.77
C ALA A 20 -24.85 25.04 3.79
N LEU A 21 -24.64 25.15 2.47
CA LEU A 21 -25.64 24.78 1.46
C LEU A 21 -25.21 23.63 0.52
N SER A 22 -24.04 23.04 0.72
CA SER A 22 -23.71 21.76 0.10
C SER A 22 -24.32 20.62 0.93
N PRO A 23 -25.07 19.66 0.36
CA PRO A 23 -25.47 18.46 1.06
C PRO A 23 -24.26 17.52 1.14
N ILE A 24 -23.24 17.92 1.90
CA ILE A 24 -22.15 17.04 2.31
C ILE A 24 -22.60 16.48 3.65
N ARG A 25 -22.95 15.20 3.66
CA ARG A 25 -23.09 14.43 4.89
C ARG A 25 -21.75 14.54 5.62
N PHE A 26 -21.73 15.23 6.74
CA PHE A 26 -20.66 15.11 7.73
C PHE A 26 -20.81 13.74 8.38
N ASP A 27 -20.24 12.71 7.76
CA ASP A 27 -19.81 11.55 8.52
C ASP A 27 -18.61 12.03 9.35
N VAL A 28 -18.84 12.12 10.66
CA VAL A 28 -17.80 12.39 11.65
C VAL A 28 -16.81 11.25 11.54
N LEU A 29 -15.71 11.47 10.81
CA LEU A 29 -14.57 10.56 10.74
C LEU A 29 -13.84 10.58 12.08
N THR A 30 -14.38 9.85 13.05
CA THR A 30 -13.57 9.22 14.08
C THR A 30 -12.55 8.33 13.39
N SER A 31 -11.30 8.35 13.86
CA SER A 31 -10.25 7.44 13.42
C SER A 31 -10.78 6.01 13.41
N GLN A 32 -11.06 5.47 12.22
CA GLN A 32 -11.39 4.07 12.08
C GLN A 32 -10.10 3.29 12.31
N ASN A 33 -9.93 2.80 13.53
CA ASN A 33 -9.31 1.49 13.68
C ASN A 33 -10.14 0.55 12.81
N ALA A 34 -9.51 -0.10 11.83
CA ALA A 34 -10.15 -1.07 10.96
C ALA A 34 -10.86 -2.10 11.85
N ARG A 35 -12.19 -2.05 11.89
CA ARG A 35 -13.00 -2.91 12.75
C ARG A 35 -13.55 -4.00 11.86
N ALA A 36 -13.31 -5.26 12.19
CA ALA A 36 -13.98 -6.35 11.53
C ALA A 36 -15.48 -6.34 11.90
N ALA A 37 -16.29 -7.03 11.09
CA ALA A 37 -17.74 -6.86 11.11
C ALA A 37 -18.34 -7.28 12.47
N GLU A 38 -19.30 -6.51 12.97
CA GLU A 38 -19.99 -6.83 14.23
C GLU A 38 -21.07 -7.89 13.97
N ILE A 39 -20.81 -9.13 14.39
CA ILE A 39 -21.66 -10.30 14.12
C ILE A 39 -22.73 -10.47 15.21
N PRO A 40 -24.04 -10.61 14.83
CA PRO A 40 -25.13 -10.91 15.76
C PRO A 40 -24.89 -12.16 16.59
N GLU A 41 -25.39 -12.17 17.83
CA GLU A 41 -25.12 -13.23 18.81
C GLU A 41 -25.60 -14.62 18.38
N ASP A 42 -26.70 -14.68 17.62
CA ASP A 42 -27.29 -15.91 17.08
C ASP A 42 -26.58 -16.49 15.84
N GLU A 43 -25.71 -15.69 15.21
CA GLU A 43 -24.88 -16.10 14.07
C GLU A 43 -23.42 -16.36 14.47
N ARG A 44 -23.08 -16.19 15.76
CA ARG A 44 -21.71 -16.41 16.22
C ARG A 44 -21.30 -17.87 16.13
N TRP A 45 -20.00 -18.05 15.91
CA TRP A 45 -19.35 -19.35 15.98
C TRP A 45 -19.68 -20.05 17.29
N TRP A 46 -19.96 -21.35 17.22
CA TRP A 46 -20.45 -22.16 18.34
C TRP A 46 -19.55 -23.35 18.71
N ASP A 47 -18.64 -23.78 17.82
CA ASP A 47 -17.78 -24.94 18.05
C ASP A 47 -16.42 -24.55 18.66
N TYR A 48 -16.39 -24.37 19.98
CA TYR A 48 -15.15 -24.08 20.73
C TYR A 48 -14.44 -25.35 21.21
N ASP A 49 -15.07 -26.52 21.10
CA ASP A 49 -14.52 -27.77 21.61
C ASP A 49 -13.54 -28.38 20.61
N ASN A 50 -13.81 -28.27 19.31
CA ASN A 50 -13.00 -28.85 18.24
C ASN A 50 -11.96 -27.89 17.64
N TYR A 51 -11.93 -26.62 18.07
CA TYR A 51 -11.09 -25.59 17.46
C TYR A 51 -10.25 -24.83 18.51
N ILE A 52 -9.13 -24.26 18.06
CA ILE A 52 -8.47 -23.16 18.75
C ILE A 52 -9.04 -21.87 18.17
N VAL A 53 -9.98 -21.27 18.88
CA VAL A 53 -10.79 -20.15 18.36
C VAL A 53 -10.13 -18.80 18.67
N ILE A 54 -10.08 -17.94 17.65
CA ILE A 54 -9.76 -16.52 17.75
C ILE A 54 -11.06 -15.75 17.45
N ASP A 55 -11.72 -15.28 18.50
CA ASP A 55 -13.00 -14.57 18.45
C ASP A 55 -12.88 -13.09 18.92
N GLU A 56 -11.66 -12.64 19.20
CA GLU A 56 -11.29 -11.24 19.45
C GLU A 56 -10.01 -10.85 18.70
N ASP A 57 -9.81 -9.55 18.48
CA ASP A 57 -8.62 -9.03 17.81
C ASP A 57 -7.35 -9.51 18.53
N THR A 58 -6.52 -10.24 17.80
CA THR A 58 -5.37 -10.97 18.36
C THR A 58 -4.10 -10.62 17.59
N VAL A 59 -2.99 -10.50 18.31
CA VAL A 59 -1.67 -10.24 17.72
C VAL A 59 -0.77 -11.47 17.88
N TRP A 60 -0.18 -11.93 16.78
CA TRP A 60 0.87 -12.93 16.78
C TRP A 60 2.23 -12.28 16.51
N SER A 61 3.20 -12.61 17.38
CA SER A 61 4.60 -12.21 17.26
C SER A 61 5.54 -13.34 17.67
N GLY A 62 6.79 -13.29 17.18
CA GLY A 62 7.83 -14.27 17.50
C GLY A 62 7.61 -15.61 16.78
N THR A 63 7.64 -16.73 17.51
CA THR A 63 7.36 -18.06 16.95
C THR A 63 6.04 -18.60 17.49
N LYS A 64 5.14 -18.98 16.58
CA LYS A 64 3.86 -19.63 16.90
C LYS A 64 3.84 -21.03 16.32
N VAL A 65 3.45 -22.02 17.14
CA VAL A 65 3.39 -23.42 16.75
C VAL A 65 2.00 -23.97 17.07
N TYR A 66 1.30 -24.44 16.05
CA TYR A 66 -0.04 -25.02 16.14
C TYR A 66 -0.04 -26.38 15.43
N ASN A 67 0.25 -27.43 16.19
CA ASN A 67 0.54 -28.76 15.68
C ASN A 67 -0.43 -29.86 16.15
N ASN A 68 -1.54 -29.49 16.78
CA ASN A 68 -2.57 -30.45 17.16
C ASN A 68 -3.41 -30.83 15.91
N PRO A 69 -3.38 -32.09 15.45
CA PRO A 69 -4.09 -32.51 14.25
C PRO A 69 -5.62 -32.51 14.39
N ASP A 70 -6.13 -32.54 15.62
CA ASP A 70 -7.57 -32.61 15.92
C ASP A 70 -8.16 -31.22 16.25
N LYS A 71 -7.31 -30.20 16.39
CA LYS A 71 -7.71 -28.84 16.75
C LYS A 71 -7.10 -27.78 15.83
N PRO A 72 -7.69 -27.55 14.64
CA PRO A 72 -7.30 -26.45 13.78
C PRO A 72 -7.50 -25.08 14.46
N VAL A 73 -6.73 -24.08 14.05
CA VAL A 73 -6.93 -22.69 14.48
C VAL A 73 -7.98 -22.05 13.58
N ILE A 74 -8.96 -21.35 14.13
CA ILE A 74 -10.00 -20.66 13.37
C ILE A 74 -10.18 -19.22 13.85
N ILE A 75 -10.37 -18.29 12.91
CA ILE A 75 -10.66 -16.89 13.17
C ILE A 75 -12.13 -16.63 12.84
N VAL A 76 -12.88 -16.09 13.80
CA VAL A 76 -14.34 -15.99 13.74
C VAL A 76 -14.89 -14.68 14.30
N ASN A 77 -16.21 -14.49 14.16
CA ASN A 77 -16.99 -13.45 14.84
C ASN A 77 -16.52 -12.01 14.59
N GLY A 78 -15.91 -11.76 13.44
CA GLY A 78 -15.31 -10.48 13.10
C GLY A 78 -14.02 -10.21 13.86
N ALA A 79 -13.25 -11.23 14.23
CA ALA A 79 -11.92 -11.04 14.80
C ALA A 79 -10.87 -10.76 13.71
N THR A 80 -9.92 -9.89 14.03
CA THR A 80 -8.72 -9.67 13.21
C THR A 80 -7.50 -10.31 13.85
N LEU A 81 -6.88 -11.26 13.15
CA LEU A 81 -5.55 -11.74 13.48
C LEU A 81 -4.50 -10.85 12.82
N THR A 82 -3.78 -10.08 13.61
CA THR A 82 -2.61 -9.31 13.17
C THR A 82 -1.34 -10.11 13.42
N ILE A 83 -0.48 -10.23 12.40
CA ILE A 83 0.79 -10.95 12.50
C ILE A 83 1.91 -9.93 12.27
N GLU A 84 2.74 -9.74 13.31
CA GLU A 84 3.84 -8.79 13.27
C GLU A 84 4.96 -9.27 12.34
N LYS A 85 5.67 -8.33 11.71
CA LYS A 85 6.86 -8.61 10.90
C LYS A 85 7.90 -9.46 11.64
N GLY A 86 8.61 -10.32 10.92
CA GLY A 86 9.57 -11.28 11.46
C GLY A 86 8.96 -12.48 12.19
N THR A 87 7.63 -12.59 12.25
CA THR A 87 6.96 -13.73 12.90
C THR A 87 7.09 -15.01 12.09
N ARG A 88 7.38 -16.12 12.77
CA ARG A 88 7.36 -17.46 12.21
C ARG A 88 6.14 -18.23 12.73
N VAL A 89 5.30 -18.70 11.82
CA VAL A 89 4.10 -19.49 12.11
C VAL A 89 4.29 -20.90 11.56
N GLU A 90 4.38 -21.88 12.46
CA GLU A 90 4.37 -23.30 12.14
C GLU A 90 2.96 -23.84 12.42
N ILE A 91 2.23 -24.24 11.39
CA ILE A 91 0.80 -24.56 11.54
C ILE A 91 0.37 -25.77 10.71
N LEU A 92 -0.59 -26.54 11.23
CA LEU A 92 -1.28 -27.56 10.43
C LEU A 92 -2.40 -26.95 9.59
N VAL A 93 -3.35 -26.27 10.24
CA VAL A 93 -4.50 -25.65 9.58
C VAL A 93 -4.85 -24.33 10.27
N LEU A 94 -4.98 -23.27 9.48
CA LEU A 94 -5.54 -21.98 9.88
C LEU A 94 -6.78 -21.68 9.03
N GLU A 95 -7.93 -21.56 9.66
CA GLU A 95 -9.20 -21.28 9.00
C GLU A 95 -9.63 -19.83 9.25
N VAL A 96 -10.17 -19.19 8.23
CA VAL A 96 -10.76 -17.86 8.31
C VAL A 96 -12.24 -17.98 7.96
N HIS A 97 -13.08 -17.77 8.96
CA HIS A 97 -14.53 -17.93 8.85
C HIS A 97 -15.23 -16.75 9.52
N MET A 98 -15.71 -15.76 8.75
CA MET A 98 -16.21 -14.50 9.31
C MET A 98 -15.15 -13.77 10.13
N GLY A 99 -13.91 -13.73 9.64
CA GLY A 99 -12.75 -13.12 10.30
C GLY A 99 -11.75 -12.58 9.28
N ARG A 100 -10.60 -12.07 9.75
CA ARG A 100 -9.59 -11.47 8.88
C ARG A 100 -8.17 -11.72 9.36
N ILE A 101 -7.23 -11.82 8.41
CA ILE A 101 -5.78 -11.82 8.68
C ILE A 101 -5.15 -10.53 8.14
N ILE A 102 -4.32 -9.88 8.96
CA ILE A 102 -3.40 -8.81 8.59
C ILE A 102 -1.98 -9.29 8.88
N ALA A 103 -1.27 -9.73 7.86
CA ALA A 103 0.12 -10.17 7.95
C ALA A 103 0.99 -9.20 7.14
N GLU A 104 1.69 -8.31 7.85
CA GLU A 104 2.49 -7.25 7.23
C GLU A 104 3.95 -7.37 7.69
N GLY A 105 4.76 -8.04 6.87
CA GLY A 105 6.21 -8.04 6.96
C GLY A 105 6.85 -6.85 6.24
N ASP A 106 8.18 -6.84 6.18
CA ASP A 106 8.96 -6.03 5.26
C ASP A 106 10.06 -6.88 4.59
N GLU A 107 10.85 -6.29 3.69
CA GLU A 107 11.91 -7.01 2.96
C GLU A 107 12.95 -7.66 3.89
N ASN A 108 13.24 -7.05 5.04
CA ASN A 108 14.25 -7.52 5.99
C ASN A 108 13.65 -8.48 7.03
N ASP A 109 12.42 -8.21 7.47
CA ASP A 109 11.70 -8.92 8.52
C ASP A 109 10.42 -9.57 7.96
N LYS A 110 10.58 -10.49 7.02
CA LYS A 110 9.44 -11.22 6.43
C LYS A 110 8.72 -12.09 7.47
N ILE A 111 7.42 -12.27 7.28
CA ILE A 111 6.64 -13.26 8.02
C ILE A 111 6.80 -14.61 7.33
N VAL A 112 6.99 -15.69 8.09
CA VAL A 112 7.17 -17.03 7.51
C VAL A 112 6.08 -17.97 7.99
N PHE A 113 5.29 -18.50 7.06
CA PHE A 113 4.41 -19.64 7.29
C PHE A 113 5.08 -20.92 6.83
N THR A 114 5.02 -21.96 7.67
CA THR A 114 5.47 -23.31 7.32
C THR A 114 4.60 -24.36 7.97
N LYS A 115 4.58 -25.59 7.43
CA LYS A 115 3.81 -26.66 8.05
C LYS A 115 4.43 -27.12 9.36
N ALA A 116 3.60 -27.32 10.38
CA ALA A 116 4.04 -27.90 11.64
C ALA A 116 4.17 -29.43 11.55
N VAL A 117 5.00 -30.01 12.42
CA VAL A 117 5.06 -31.46 12.64
C VAL A 117 3.93 -31.85 13.61
N PRO A 118 2.95 -32.69 13.21
CA PRO A 118 1.81 -33.05 14.05
C PRO A 118 2.22 -33.67 15.38
N ASP A 119 1.53 -33.27 16.45
CA ASP A 119 1.63 -33.91 17.75
C ASP A 119 0.66 -35.08 17.84
N TYR A 120 1.21 -36.30 17.83
CA TYR A 120 0.44 -37.54 17.94
C TYR A 120 0.33 -38.08 19.37
N SER A 121 0.71 -37.30 20.39
CA SER A 121 0.68 -37.74 21.79
C SER A 121 -0.70 -38.21 22.28
N GLY A 122 -1.79 -37.72 21.66
CA GLY A 122 -3.17 -38.14 21.94
C GLY A 122 -3.62 -39.44 21.25
N TYR A 123 -2.82 -39.98 20.32
CA TYR A 123 -3.16 -41.16 19.55
C TYR A 123 -2.62 -42.43 20.22
N ALA A 124 -3.40 -43.51 20.19
CA ALA A 124 -2.94 -44.81 20.68
C ALA A 124 -1.73 -45.30 19.85
N GLU A 125 -0.72 -45.88 20.51
CA GLU A 125 0.46 -46.47 19.84
C GLU A 125 0.10 -47.53 18.78
N SER A 126 -1.08 -48.16 18.90
CA SER A 126 -1.60 -49.13 17.94
C SER A 126 -2.19 -48.51 16.67
N THR A 127 -2.33 -47.18 16.62
CA THR A 127 -2.85 -46.47 15.45
C THR A 127 -1.86 -46.58 14.31
N LYS A 128 -2.32 -47.05 13.15
CA LYS A 128 -1.45 -47.18 11.99
C LYS A 128 -1.08 -45.78 11.46
N PRO A 129 0.18 -45.53 11.05
CA PRO A 129 0.62 -44.22 10.55
C PRO A 129 -0.22 -43.67 9.39
N GLN A 130 -0.68 -44.52 8.48
CA GLN A 130 -1.57 -44.10 7.38
C GLN A 130 -2.93 -43.57 7.86
N CYS A 131 -3.33 -43.88 9.09
CA CYS A 131 -4.58 -43.42 9.71
C CYS A 131 -4.40 -42.17 10.56
N MET A 132 -3.16 -41.74 10.79
CA MET A 132 -2.87 -40.51 11.51
C MET A 132 -2.97 -39.31 10.55
N PRO A 133 -3.56 -38.17 10.96
CA PRO A 133 -3.58 -36.97 10.14
C PRO A 133 -2.16 -36.51 9.82
N GLY A 134 -1.88 -36.20 8.56
CA GLY A 134 -0.54 -35.82 8.11
C GLY A 134 -0.24 -34.36 8.36
N GLU A 135 1.00 -33.96 8.05
CA GLU A 135 1.35 -32.55 7.93
C GLU A 135 0.47 -31.92 6.84
N ARG A 136 -0.17 -30.79 7.13
CA ARG A 136 -1.04 -30.09 6.17
C ARG A 136 -0.43 -28.76 5.72
N GLY A 137 -0.14 -27.84 6.65
CA GLY A 137 0.35 -26.50 6.30
C GLY A 137 -0.63 -25.77 5.39
N LEU A 138 -1.88 -25.66 5.83
CA LEU A 138 -2.98 -25.10 5.05
C LEU A 138 -3.52 -23.82 5.70
N ILE A 139 -3.72 -22.78 4.89
CA ILE A 139 -4.55 -21.63 5.25
C ILE A 139 -5.82 -21.68 4.41
N HIS A 140 -6.97 -21.81 5.05
CA HIS A 140 -8.26 -22.00 4.40
C HIS A 140 -9.16 -20.78 4.64
N PHE A 141 -9.55 -20.15 3.54
CA PHE A 141 -10.52 -19.05 3.53
C PHE A 141 -11.90 -19.58 3.14
N SER A 142 -12.78 -19.67 4.13
CA SER A 142 -14.19 -20.08 4.02
C SER A 142 -15.11 -18.97 4.55
N ASP A 143 -14.69 -17.72 4.39
CA ASP A 143 -15.37 -16.56 4.95
C ASP A 143 -16.67 -16.26 4.20
N GLN A 144 -17.79 -16.58 4.83
CA GLN A 144 -19.15 -16.34 4.33
C GLN A 144 -19.80 -15.08 4.93
N ALA A 145 -19.05 -14.18 5.57
CA ALA A 145 -19.61 -12.96 6.16
C ALA A 145 -20.44 -12.11 5.18
N TRP A 146 -20.07 -12.14 3.90
CA TRP A 146 -20.77 -11.45 2.81
C TRP A 146 -22.17 -12.01 2.52
N VAL A 147 -22.43 -13.30 2.81
CA VAL A 147 -23.77 -13.94 2.67
C VAL A 147 -24.79 -13.24 3.57
N ASN A 148 -24.34 -12.73 4.71
CA ASN A 148 -25.18 -12.04 5.69
C ASN A 148 -25.08 -10.51 5.57
N GLY A 149 -24.47 -9.99 4.51
CA GLY A 149 -24.35 -8.56 4.25
C GLY A 149 -23.36 -7.81 5.15
N TYR A 150 -22.46 -8.53 5.83
CA TYR A 150 -21.41 -7.93 6.64
C TYR A 150 -20.26 -7.46 5.75
N ASP A 151 -19.97 -6.16 5.79
CA ASP A 151 -18.83 -5.60 5.04
C ASP A 151 -17.54 -5.83 5.82
N THR A 152 -16.73 -6.77 5.35
CA THR A 152 -15.41 -7.04 5.91
C THR A 152 -14.32 -6.47 4.99
N GLU A 153 -13.38 -5.74 5.59
CA GLU A 153 -12.15 -5.35 4.92
C GLU A 153 -11.32 -6.59 4.52
N PRO A 154 -10.56 -6.56 3.41
CA PRO A 154 -9.90 -7.74 2.88
C PRO A 154 -8.73 -8.22 3.74
N SER A 155 -8.58 -9.53 3.92
CA SER A 155 -7.35 -10.09 4.48
C SER A 155 -6.15 -9.71 3.62
N LEU A 156 -5.03 -9.36 4.26
CA LEU A 156 -3.81 -8.89 3.60
C LEU A 156 -2.61 -9.74 4.03
N PHE A 157 -1.87 -10.24 3.05
CA PHE A 157 -0.52 -10.77 3.24
C PHE A 157 0.44 -9.91 2.43
N ARG A 158 1.36 -9.22 3.11
CA ARG A 158 2.41 -8.39 2.52
C ARG A 158 3.76 -8.83 3.07
N TYR A 159 4.74 -9.10 2.20
CA TYR A 159 6.06 -9.63 2.59
C TYR A 159 5.99 -10.92 3.44
N VAL A 160 5.20 -11.88 2.94
CA VAL A 160 5.01 -13.19 3.58
C VAL A 160 5.66 -14.30 2.76
N GLU A 161 6.39 -15.19 3.42
CA GLU A 161 6.91 -16.41 2.83
C GLU A 161 6.05 -17.61 3.24
N PHE A 162 5.39 -18.23 2.26
CA PHE A 162 4.75 -19.53 2.41
C PHE A 162 5.76 -20.60 1.98
N ASP A 163 6.53 -21.11 2.96
CA ASP A 163 7.64 -22.03 2.74
C ASP A 163 7.34 -23.41 3.30
N ASN A 164 7.46 -24.45 2.47
CA ASN A 164 7.23 -25.83 2.87
C ASN A 164 5.81 -26.04 3.47
N MET A 165 4.83 -25.37 2.87
CA MET A 165 3.39 -25.51 3.16
C MET A 165 2.76 -26.60 2.27
N GLY A 166 1.49 -26.91 2.52
CA GLY A 166 0.73 -27.91 1.78
C GLY A 166 1.14 -29.37 2.06
N SER A 167 0.37 -30.29 1.48
CA SER A 167 0.62 -31.73 1.54
C SER A 167 0.29 -32.40 0.20
N TYR A 168 0.98 -33.50 -0.11
CA TYR A 168 0.70 -34.32 -1.28
C TYR A 168 1.03 -35.77 -1.00
N ASP A 169 0.06 -36.50 -0.46
CA ASP A 169 0.15 -37.94 -0.20
C ASP A 169 -0.88 -38.69 -1.04
N TYR A 170 -0.41 -39.74 -1.73
CA TYR A 170 -1.24 -40.66 -2.52
C TYR A 170 -1.20 -42.02 -1.85
N PHE A 171 -2.37 -42.58 -1.50
CA PHE A 171 -2.47 -43.90 -0.86
C PHE A 171 -2.83 -44.97 -1.89
N ASP A 172 -2.08 -46.07 -1.91
CA ASP A 172 -2.34 -47.21 -2.81
C ASP A 172 -3.51 -48.08 -2.31
N GLU A 173 -4.31 -48.63 -3.22
CA GLU A 173 -5.63 -49.21 -2.93
C GLU A 173 -5.59 -50.47 -2.03
N GLU A 174 -4.45 -51.16 -1.94
CA GLU A 174 -4.31 -52.39 -1.16
C GLU A 174 -4.02 -52.16 0.35
N GLU A 175 -3.83 -50.91 0.80
CA GLU A 175 -3.37 -50.60 2.18
C GLU A 175 -4.35 -49.82 3.09
N CYS A 176 -5.57 -49.49 2.65
CA CYS A 176 -6.56 -48.77 3.50
C CYS A 176 -7.12 -49.68 4.59
N ALA A 177 -6.37 -49.81 5.68
CA ALA A 177 -6.72 -50.58 6.86
C ALA A 177 -7.01 -49.66 8.06
N CYS A 178 -7.57 -48.48 7.80
CA CYS A 178 -8.04 -47.56 8.84
C CYS A 178 -9.49 -47.89 9.19
N PRO A 179 -9.88 -47.80 10.48
CA PRO A 179 -11.25 -48.05 10.91
C PRO A 179 -12.30 -47.25 10.13
N ASP A 180 -11.93 -46.04 9.67
CA ASP A 180 -12.81 -45.12 8.93
C ASP A 180 -12.87 -45.37 7.41
N CYS A 181 -12.00 -46.22 6.83
CA CYS A 181 -12.09 -46.59 5.40
C CYS A 181 -13.32 -47.49 5.11
N VAL A 182 -13.92 -48.10 6.15
CA VAL A 182 -15.04 -49.03 6.02
C VAL A 182 -16.33 -48.33 6.44
N GLY A 183 -16.85 -47.48 5.56
CA GLY A 183 -18.22 -46.98 5.64
C GLY A 183 -18.53 -46.12 6.87
N PHE A 184 -17.95 -44.94 6.94
CA PHE A 184 -18.62 -43.77 7.51
C PHE A 184 -18.36 -42.59 6.58
N GLY A 185 -19.42 -42.01 6.02
CA GLY A 185 -19.35 -40.68 5.43
C GLY A 185 -18.68 -39.73 6.42
N SER A 186 -17.87 -38.81 5.89
CA SER A 186 -17.12 -37.78 6.58
C SER A 186 -17.69 -37.41 7.96
N ARG A 187 -16.91 -37.61 9.02
CA ARG A 187 -17.13 -36.88 10.29
C ARG A 187 -16.64 -35.43 10.20
N ILE A 188 -16.83 -34.82 9.04
CA ILE A 188 -16.54 -33.42 8.79
C ILE A 188 -17.82 -32.88 8.13
N PHE A 189 -18.57 -32.12 8.92
CA PHE A 189 -19.84 -31.44 8.64
C PHE A 189 -21.06 -32.32 8.31
N ASN A 190 -21.93 -32.56 9.30
CA ASN A 190 -23.38 -32.36 9.13
C ASN A 190 -24.16 -32.49 10.45
N SER A 191 -24.91 -31.44 10.75
CA SER A 191 -25.94 -31.43 11.78
C SER A 191 -27.23 -32.05 11.24
N ILE A 192 -27.76 -33.04 11.97
CA ILE A 192 -29.17 -33.47 12.02
C ILE A 192 -29.81 -33.90 10.68
N PHE A 193 -29.63 -35.16 10.27
CA PHE A 193 -30.65 -36.11 9.76
C PHE A 193 -29.95 -37.26 9.00
N TYR A 194 -30.09 -38.49 9.52
CA TYR A 194 -29.51 -39.69 8.93
C TYR A 194 -30.41 -40.27 7.84
N THR A 195 -29.98 -40.18 6.59
CA THR A 195 -30.38 -41.11 5.53
C THR A 195 -29.13 -41.64 4.82
N ALA A 196 -28.87 -42.94 4.98
CA ALA A 196 -27.74 -43.61 4.37
C ALA A 196 -27.90 -43.63 2.83
N HIS A 197 -27.02 -42.91 2.14
CA HIS A 197 -26.69 -43.20 0.74
C HIS A 197 -25.32 -43.87 0.71
N ALA A 198 -25.25 -45.01 0.00
CA ALA A 198 -24.01 -45.71 -0.24
C ALA A 198 -23.25 -44.97 -1.34
N GLU A 199 -22.45 -43.98 -0.95
CA GLU A 199 -21.36 -43.45 -1.76
C GLU A 199 -20.12 -44.33 -1.56
N GLU A 200 -19.38 -44.60 -2.63
CA GLU A 200 -18.07 -45.25 -2.55
C GLU A 200 -17.16 -44.48 -1.58
N PRO A 201 -16.39 -45.14 -0.70
CA PRO A 201 -15.51 -44.45 0.23
C PRO A 201 -14.47 -43.64 -0.55
N ALA A 202 -14.64 -42.32 -0.57
CA ALA A 202 -13.68 -41.41 -1.17
C ALA A 202 -12.32 -41.58 -0.46
N LYS A 203 -11.28 -41.86 -1.24
CA LYS A 203 -9.88 -41.93 -0.81
C LYS A 203 -9.51 -40.65 -0.05
N PRO A 204 -8.77 -40.70 1.07
CA PRO A 204 -8.20 -39.49 1.64
C PRO A 204 -6.94 -39.08 0.85
N ASP A 205 -7.08 -38.73 -0.42
CA ASP A 205 -6.00 -38.11 -1.18
C ASP A 205 -5.69 -36.75 -0.53
N ARG A 206 -4.51 -36.62 0.09
CA ARG A 206 -4.15 -35.41 0.86
C ARG A 206 -3.49 -34.39 -0.06
N MET A 207 -4.27 -33.81 -0.97
CA MET A 207 -3.82 -32.75 -1.88
C MET A 207 -4.18 -31.37 -1.31
N ASN A 208 -3.43 -30.92 -0.32
CA ASN A 208 -3.67 -29.63 0.32
C ASN A 208 -2.75 -28.56 -0.27
N PRO A 209 -3.29 -27.45 -0.81
CA PRO A 209 -2.47 -26.31 -1.20
C PRO A 209 -1.95 -25.56 0.05
N SER A 210 -1.09 -24.57 -0.16
CA SER A 210 -0.71 -23.63 0.91
C SER A 210 -1.88 -22.72 1.28
N ILE A 211 -2.62 -22.24 0.28
CA ILE A 211 -3.86 -21.47 0.45
C ILE A 211 -5.00 -22.18 -0.29
N LEU A 212 -6.07 -22.50 0.43
CA LEU A 212 -7.37 -22.88 -0.14
C LEU A 212 -8.33 -21.69 0.01
N PHE A 213 -8.82 -21.16 -1.11
CA PHE A 213 -9.71 -20.01 -1.14
C PHE A 213 -11.08 -20.42 -1.68
N GLU A 214 -12.10 -20.40 -0.83
CA GLU A 214 -13.48 -20.71 -1.20
C GLU A 214 -14.37 -19.47 -1.10
N ALA A 215 -14.16 -18.64 -0.10
CA ALA A 215 -14.94 -17.43 0.11
C ALA A 215 -14.17 -16.36 0.90
N GLY A 216 -14.59 -15.10 0.77
CA GLY A 216 -14.01 -13.94 1.45
C GLY A 216 -13.31 -12.97 0.50
N ARG A 217 -12.53 -12.06 1.09
CA ARG A 217 -11.71 -11.09 0.33
C ARG A 217 -10.26 -11.24 0.74
N LEU A 218 -9.41 -11.62 -0.20
CA LEU A 218 -8.00 -11.90 0.05
C LEU A 218 -7.11 -11.15 -0.94
N HIS A 219 -6.20 -10.34 -0.39
CA HIS A 219 -5.11 -9.72 -1.13
C HIS A 219 -3.77 -10.25 -0.64
N VAL A 220 -2.99 -10.85 -1.53
CA VAL A 220 -1.60 -11.23 -1.31
C VAL A 220 -0.73 -10.33 -2.18
N GLU A 221 0.27 -9.70 -1.59
CA GLU A 221 1.22 -8.86 -2.30
C GLU A 221 2.65 -9.01 -1.77
N ASN A 222 3.64 -8.72 -2.61
CA ASN A 222 5.06 -8.74 -2.25
C ASN A 222 5.49 -10.03 -1.51
N SER A 223 4.83 -11.15 -1.79
CA SER A 223 4.95 -12.38 -1.01
C SER A 223 5.59 -13.48 -1.85
N THR A 224 6.06 -14.55 -1.22
CA THR A 224 6.75 -15.65 -1.88
C THR A 224 6.15 -16.98 -1.49
N PHE A 225 5.78 -17.78 -2.48
CA PHE A 225 5.41 -19.18 -2.33
C PHE A 225 6.59 -20.03 -2.78
N ARG A 226 7.13 -20.86 -1.88
CA ARG A 226 8.28 -21.71 -2.19
C ARG A 226 8.27 -23.07 -1.51
N ASN A 227 8.82 -24.06 -2.21
CA ASN A 227 9.03 -25.43 -1.70
C ASN A 227 7.75 -26.12 -1.20
N ASN A 228 6.58 -25.70 -1.68
CA ASN A 228 5.31 -26.24 -1.20
C ASN A 228 5.05 -27.64 -1.77
N SER A 229 4.32 -28.45 -1.01
CA SER A 229 4.17 -29.88 -1.33
C SER A 229 3.16 -30.16 -2.46
N TYR A 230 2.26 -29.22 -2.75
CA TYR A 230 1.24 -29.29 -3.80
C TYR A 230 1.16 -27.94 -4.54
N ALA A 231 0.02 -27.61 -5.15
CA ALA A 231 -0.21 -26.28 -5.70
C ALA A 231 -0.13 -25.21 -4.61
N ASP A 232 0.41 -24.03 -4.93
CA ASP A 232 0.54 -22.96 -3.94
C ASP A 232 -0.83 -22.41 -3.53
N VAL A 233 -1.71 -22.18 -4.49
CA VAL A 233 -3.06 -21.69 -4.26
C VAL A 233 -4.08 -22.52 -5.02
N LYS A 234 -5.17 -22.87 -4.34
CA LYS A 234 -6.36 -23.47 -4.95
C LYS A 234 -7.57 -22.58 -4.69
N VAL A 235 -8.34 -22.29 -5.73
CA VAL A 235 -9.60 -21.55 -5.63
C VAL A 235 -10.76 -22.48 -5.96
N ASN A 236 -11.78 -22.48 -5.10
CA ASN A 236 -13.04 -23.18 -5.31
C ASN A 236 -14.18 -22.30 -4.81
N THR A 237 -14.53 -21.29 -5.61
CA THR A 237 -15.51 -20.27 -5.21
C THR A 237 -16.71 -20.24 -6.15
N GLY A 238 -17.89 -19.99 -5.59
CA GLY A 238 -19.15 -19.89 -6.32
C GLY A 238 -20.03 -18.81 -5.70
N TYR A 239 -20.65 -17.96 -6.52
CA TYR A 239 -21.58 -16.92 -6.05
C TYR A 239 -22.73 -16.70 -7.03
N TYR A 240 -23.85 -16.16 -6.54
CA TYR A 240 -25.02 -15.83 -7.35
C TYR A 240 -25.01 -14.35 -7.80
N ASP A 241 -25.69 -14.05 -8.91
CA ASP A 241 -25.83 -12.67 -9.39
C ASP A 241 -26.49 -11.76 -8.32
N GLY A 242 -25.87 -10.61 -8.05
CA GLY A 242 -26.36 -9.62 -7.08
C GLY A 242 -25.73 -9.72 -5.67
N GLU A 243 -24.92 -10.75 -5.40
CA GLU A 243 -24.23 -10.91 -4.12
C GLU A 243 -22.90 -10.13 -4.07
N PRO A 244 -22.50 -9.58 -2.90
CA PRO A 244 -21.16 -9.02 -2.74
C PRO A 244 -20.12 -10.12 -2.93
N ALA A 245 -19.35 -10.03 -4.00
CA ALA A 245 -18.54 -11.16 -4.45
C ALA A 245 -17.23 -11.32 -3.69
N SER A 246 -16.92 -12.58 -3.37
CA SER A 246 -15.59 -13.00 -2.95
C SER A 246 -14.55 -12.70 -4.03
N TYR A 247 -13.34 -12.34 -3.63
CA TYR A 247 -12.23 -12.18 -4.57
C TYR A 247 -10.89 -12.58 -3.96
N LEU A 248 -10.03 -13.08 -4.84
CA LEU A 248 -8.62 -13.33 -4.58
C LEU A 248 -7.79 -12.46 -5.53
N LYS A 249 -6.90 -11.65 -4.96
CA LYS A 249 -5.90 -10.91 -5.71
C LYS A 249 -4.52 -11.31 -5.24
N ILE A 250 -3.65 -11.70 -6.16
CA ILE A 250 -2.23 -11.94 -5.88
C ILE A 250 -1.42 -11.05 -6.80
N SER A 251 -0.69 -10.10 -6.21
CA SER A 251 0.09 -9.10 -6.95
C SER A 251 1.56 -9.12 -6.56
N ASN A 252 2.46 -8.80 -7.49
CA ASN A 252 3.88 -8.58 -7.21
C ASN A 252 4.54 -9.69 -6.35
N SER A 253 4.11 -10.94 -6.52
CA SER A 253 4.51 -12.08 -5.68
C SER A 253 5.25 -13.13 -6.49
N ASN A 254 6.04 -13.95 -5.82
CA ASN A 254 6.86 -15.00 -6.44
C ASN A 254 6.25 -16.38 -6.20
N PHE A 255 6.23 -17.21 -7.23
CA PHE A 255 5.87 -18.62 -7.19
C PHE A 255 7.05 -19.43 -7.72
N SER A 256 7.57 -20.35 -6.90
CA SER A 256 8.70 -21.18 -7.30
C SER A 256 8.87 -22.47 -6.49
N GLY A 257 9.15 -23.57 -7.18
CA GLY A 257 9.72 -24.76 -6.57
C GLY A 257 8.73 -25.60 -5.77
N ASN A 258 7.42 -25.43 -5.95
CA ASN A 258 6.48 -26.41 -5.42
C ASN A 258 6.58 -27.74 -6.20
N LYS A 259 6.25 -28.86 -5.55
CA LYS A 259 6.47 -30.22 -6.11
C LYS A 259 5.67 -30.50 -7.39
N GLN A 260 4.55 -29.81 -7.58
CA GLN A 260 3.69 -29.97 -8.76
C GLN A 260 4.03 -28.97 -9.88
N GLY A 261 4.95 -28.04 -9.63
CA GLY A 261 5.21 -26.90 -10.50
C GLY A 261 3.94 -26.12 -10.84
N THR A 262 3.02 -25.96 -9.89
CA THR A 262 1.69 -25.36 -10.09
C THR A 262 1.43 -24.23 -9.10
N ALA A 263 1.41 -22.99 -9.58
CA ALA A 263 1.15 -21.82 -8.75
C ALA A 263 -0.34 -21.70 -8.37
N LEU A 264 -1.24 -21.92 -9.35
CA LEU A 264 -2.68 -21.75 -9.16
C LEU A 264 -3.49 -22.82 -9.89
N ILE A 265 -4.47 -23.36 -9.16
CA ILE A 265 -5.60 -24.12 -9.72
C ILE A 265 -6.88 -23.40 -9.33
N SER A 266 -7.60 -22.84 -10.31
CA SER A 266 -8.79 -22.04 -10.04
C SER A 266 -10.08 -22.66 -10.56
N SER A 267 -11.12 -22.64 -9.74
CA SER A 267 -12.51 -22.85 -10.10
C SER A 267 -13.40 -21.78 -9.46
N ALA A 268 -13.56 -20.63 -10.11
CA ALA A 268 -14.48 -19.56 -9.75
C ALA A 268 -15.68 -19.56 -10.71
N LYS A 269 -16.87 -19.69 -10.12
CA LYS A 269 -18.14 -19.82 -10.84
C LYS A 269 -19.09 -18.71 -10.41
N ARG A 270 -19.85 -18.21 -11.38
CA ARG A 270 -20.98 -17.31 -11.15
C ARG A 270 -22.25 -17.99 -11.62
N TYR A 271 -23.19 -18.16 -10.71
CA TYR A 271 -24.47 -18.83 -10.94
C TYR A 271 -25.57 -17.82 -11.23
N ASN A 272 -26.47 -18.15 -12.16
CA ASN A 272 -27.72 -17.42 -12.36
C ASN A 272 -28.83 -17.98 -11.47
N GLU A 273 -30.04 -17.42 -11.56
CA GLU A 273 -31.22 -17.87 -10.81
C GLU A 273 -31.68 -19.31 -11.16
N ASP A 274 -31.21 -19.86 -12.28
CA ASP A 274 -31.56 -21.20 -12.79
C ASP A 274 -30.48 -22.26 -12.44
N ASP A 275 -29.51 -21.94 -11.58
CA ASP A 275 -28.33 -22.75 -11.22
C ASP A 275 -27.37 -23.08 -12.38
N ASP A 276 -27.52 -22.42 -13.54
CA ASP A 276 -26.52 -22.43 -14.60
C ASP A 276 -25.35 -21.51 -14.22
N PHE A 277 -24.12 -21.94 -14.54
CA PHE A 277 -22.92 -21.16 -14.19
C PHE A 277 -22.10 -20.70 -15.41
N VAL A 278 -21.46 -19.55 -15.24
CA VAL A 278 -20.37 -19.06 -16.09
C VAL A 278 -19.08 -18.92 -15.27
N LEU A 279 -17.92 -18.97 -15.93
CA LEU A 279 -16.63 -18.79 -15.25
C LEU A 279 -16.44 -17.32 -14.82
N ALA A 280 -16.08 -17.10 -13.56
CA ALA A 280 -15.95 -15.78 -12.93
C ALA A 280 -14.50 -15.30 -12.87
N LYS A 281 -13.85 -15.19 -14.03
CA LYS A 281 -12.41 -14.89 -14.16
C LYS A 281 -11.98 -13.60 -13.46
N ASP A 282 -12.87 -12.62 -13.39
CA ASP A 282 -12.65 -11.30 -12.77
C ASP A 282 -12.51 -11.34 -11.24
N ARG A 283 -12.76 -12.49 -10.61
CA ARG A 283 -12.64 -12.68 -9.16
C ARG A 283 -11.29 -13.21 -8.71
N VAL A 284 -10.51 -13.79 -9.61
CA VAL A 284 -9.18 -14.32 -9.33
C VAL A 284 -8.18 -13.58 -10.19
N ILE A 285 -7.55 -12.56 -9.60
CA ILE A 285 -6.68 -11.62 -10.30
C ILE A 285 -5.24 -11.90 -9.94
N LEU A 286 -4.45 -12.27 -10.94
CA LEU A 286 -3.00 -12.44 -10.84
C LEU A 286 -2.33 -11.29 -11.58
N LYS A 287 -1.48 -10.53 -10.89
CA LYS A 287 -0.93 -9.28 -11.44
C LYS A 287 0.56 -9.10 -11.14
N ASN A 288 1.38 -8.90 -12.17
CA ASN A 288 2.83 -8.66 -12.00
C ASN A 288 3.54 -9.72 -11.14
N ASN A 289 3.08 -10.97 -11.17
CA ASN A 289 3.72 -12.05 -10.41
C ASN A 289 4.91 -12.63 -11.17
N TRP A 290 5.82 -13.29 -10.45
CA TRP A 290 6.89 -14.10 -11.00
C TRP A 290 6.55 -15.58 -10.84
N TYR A 291 6.74 -16.38 -11.89
CA TYR A 291 6.38 -17.80 -11.90
C TYR A 291 7.59 -18.72 -12.08
N GLY A 292 8.81 -18.24 -11.81
CA GLY A 292 10.03 -19.01 -12.03
C GLY A 292 10.56 -19.00 -13.48
N SER A 293 9.99 -18.19 -14.37
CA SER A 293 10.45 -18.05 -15.76
C SER A 293 10.11 -16.70 -16.37
N SER A 294 11.05 -16.11 -17.11
CA SER A 294 10.89 -14.82 -17.79
C SER A 294 9.84 -14.85 -18.90
N ALA A 295 9.48 -16.06 -19.35
CA ALA A 295 8.38 -16.27 -20.28
C ALA A 295 6.99 -16.26 -19.59
N GLY A 296 6.92 -16.09 -18.26
CA GLY A 296 5.67 -16.08 -17.51
C GLY A 296 5.21 -17.47 -17.04
N PRO A 297 3.95 -17.62 -16.60
CA PRO A 297 3.41 -18.91 -16.18
C PRO A 297 3.13 -19.82 -17.38
N LYS A 298 3.15 -21.14 -17.16
CA LYS A 298 2.59 -22.09 -18.13
C LYS A 298 1.07 -22.02 -18.06
N THR A 299 0.45 -21.60 -19.16
CA THR A 299 -1.02 -21.53 -19.28
C THR A 299 -1.53 -22.52 -20.32
N GLY A 300 -2.77 -22.96 -20.14
CA GLY A 300 -3.44 -23.86 -21.07
C GLY A 300 -3.71 -23.21 -22.43
N PRO A 301 -4.03 -24.02 -23.46
CA PRO A 301 -4.20 -25.48 -23.41
C PRO A 301 -2.89 -26.27 -23.53
N GLU A 302 -1.79 -25.64 -23.94
CA GLU A 302 -0.57 -26.34 -24.32
C GLU A 302 0.38 -26.57 -23.14
N TYR A 303 0.44 -25.66 -22.15
CA TYR A 303 1.30 -25.77 -20.96
C TYR A 303 2.79 -26.03 -21.27
N ILE A 304 3.30 -25.54 -22.41
CA ILE A 304 4.65 -25.87 -22.91
C ILE A 304 5.71 -24.88 -22.40
N ILE A 305 5.44 -23.58 -22.50
CA ILE A 305 6.42 -22.51 -22.25
C ILE A 305 6.04 -21.77 -20.97
N GLY A 306 7.05 -21.44 -20.17
CA GLY A 306 6.88 -20.71 -18.91
C GLY A 306 7.45 -21.46 -17.73
N GLY A 307 7.17 -20.96 -16.53
CA GLY A 307 7.58 -21.54 -15.26
C GLY A 307 6.47 -22.41 -14.68
N GLU A 308 5.95 -22.03 -13.53
CA GLU A 308 4.86 -22.72 -12.86
C GLU A 308 3.52 -22.60 -13.60
N ILE A 309 2.66 -23.59 -13.39
CA ILE A 309 1.37 -23.74 -14.06
C ILE A 309 0.33 -22.85 -13.38
N VAL A 310 -0.46 -22.15 -14.20
CA VAL A 310 -1.67 -21.44 -13.80
C VAL A 310 -2.83 -21.97 -14.64
N SER A 311 -3.82 -22.57 -13.97
CA SER A 311 -4.91 -23.31 -14.61
C SER A 311 -6.29 -22.91 -14.10
N GLY A 312 -7.31 -23.16 -14.93
CA GLY A 312 -8.70 -22.84 -14.60
C GLY A 312 -9.13 -21.45 -15.02
N ASP A 313 -9.96 -20.81 -14.20
CA ASP A 313 -10.52 -19.48 -14.47
C ASP A 313 -9.86 -18.39 -13.60
N TYR A 314 -9.28 -17.41 -14.28
CA TYR A 314 -8.54 -16.32 -13.67
C TYR A 314 -8.34 -15.21 -14.70
N THR A 315 -7.97 -14.03 -14.21
CA THR A 315 -7.40 -12.94 -14.99
C THR A 315 -5.91 -12.86 -14.70
N LEU A 316 -5.09 -13.02 -15.75
CA LEU A 316 -3.66 -12.77 -15.70
C LEU A 316 -3.38 -11.40 -16.33
N ASP A 317 -2.97 -10.44 -15.49
CA ASP A 317 -2.66 -9.06 -15.85
C ASP A 317 -1.16 -8.80 -15.66
N ASP A 318 -0.38 -9.14 -16.69
CA ASP A 318 1.08 -9.02 -16.74
C ASP A 318 1.87 -9.94 -15.76
N TRP A 319 3.17 -10.09 -16.01
CA TRP A 319 4.10 -10.86 -15.17
C TRP A 319 5.50 -10.23 -15.18
N ARG A 320 6.24 -10.44 -14.09
CA ARG A 320 7.64 -9.98 -14.01
C ARG A 320 8.56 -10.92 -14.77
N THR A 321 9.69 -10.42 -15.25
CA THR A 321 10.73 -11.21 -15.95
C THR A 321 11.86 -11.66 -15.04
N THR A 322 11.86 -11.17 -13.79
CA THR A 322 12.79 -11.51 -12.72
C THR A 322 12.00 -11.83 -11.45
N ASP A 323 12.67 -12.44 -10.47
CA ASP A 323 12.13 -12.72 -9.13
C ASP A 323 12.22 -11.52 -8.17
N LEU A 324 12.76 -10.39 -8.62
CA LEU A 324 12.97 -9.22 -7.77
C LEU A 324 11.62 -8.58 -7.41
N ILE A 325 11.22 -8.68 -6.14
CA ILE A 325 10.07 -7.97 -5.59
C ILE A 325 10.51 -6.55 -5.24
N THR A 326 9.93 -5.56 -5.90
CA THR A 326 10.09 -4.15 -5.52
C THR A 326 8.73 -3.50 -5.34
N ASP A 327 8.60 -2.66 -4.32
CA ASP A 327 7.48 -1.73 -4.28
C ASP A 327 7.63 -0.68 -5.38
N PRO A 328 6.51 -0.22 -5.97
CA PRO A 328 6.57 0.82 -6.96
C PRO A 328 7.01 2.15 -6.36
N VAL A 329 8.01 2.76 -6.97
CA VAL A 329 8.59 4.04 -6.54
C VAL A 329 8.02 5.18 -7.37
N ILE A 330 7.64 6.26 -6.70
CA ILE A 330 7.25 7.53 -7.31
C ILE A 330 8.33 8.58 -7.03
N VAL A 331 8.96 9.08 -8.10
CA VAL A 331 9.96 10.16 -8.02
C VAL A 331 9.26 11.52 -8.08
N ILE A 332 9.43 12.31 -7.02
CA ILE A 332 8.79 13.61 -6.82
C ILE A 332 9.85 14.72 -6.91
N PRO A 333 9.84 15.56 -7.95
CA PRO A 333 10.82 16.62 -8.13
C PRO A 333 10.60 17.79 -7.16
N GLY A 334 11.66 18.59 -6.99
CA GLY A 334 11.60 19.89 -6.33
C GLY A 334 11.13 21.01 -7.26
N ILE A 335 11.21 22.24 -6.75
CA ILE A 335 10.91 23.46 -7.53
C ILE A 335 11.75 23.47 -8.81
N MET A 336 11.13 23.84 -9.94
CA MET A 336 11.74 23.80 -11.28
C MET A 336 12.12 22.42 -11.83
N GLY A 337 11.87 21.33 -11.11
CA GLY A 337 12.15 19.98 -11.61
C GLY A 337 11.10 19.43 -12.58
N SER A 338 10.25 20.28 -13.15
CA SER A 338 9.25 19.90 -14.16
C SER A 338 9.01 21.05 -15.13
N ALA A 339 8.78 20.70 -16.40
CA ALA A 339 8.42 21.68 -17.43
C ALA A 339 7.39 21.09 -18.41
N GLU A 340 6.56 21.97 -18.97
CA GLU A 340 5.66 21.60 -20.06
C GLU A 340 6.45 21.49 -21.36
N VAL A 341 6.36 20.32 -22.00
CA VAL A 341 6.86 20.10 -23.35
C VAL A 341 5.69 19.88 -24.30
N THR A 342 5.80 20.44 -25.50
CA THR A 342 4.81 20.21 -26.57
C THR A 342 5.29 19.05 -27.42
N ASN A 343 4.50 17.98 -27.49
CA ASN A 343 4.85 16.83 -28.31
C ASN A 343 4.57 17.08 -29.81
N ALA A 344 4.95 16.13 -30.66
CA ALA A 344 4.75 16.22 -32.11
C ALA A 344 3.27 16.35 -32.54
N LEU A 345 2.32 16.03 -31.64
CA LEU A 345 0.87 16.16 -31.85
C LEU A 345 0.31 17.48 -31.28
N MET A 346 1.16 18.47 -30.97
CA MET A 346 0.78 19.76 -30.40
C MET A 346 0.07 19.68 -29.03
N SER A 347 0.20 18.54 -28.35
CA SER A 347 -0.32 18.34 -26.99
C SER A 347 0.77 18.71 -25.98
N ARG A 348 0.38 19.50 -24.97
CA ARG A 348 1.27 19.88 -23.86
C ARG A 348 1.21 18.79 -22.78
N LYS A 349 2.38 18.39 -22.31
CA LYS A 349 2.53 17.42 -21.23
C LYS A 349 3.65 17.88 -20.30
N LEU A 350 3.42 17.79 -19.00
CA LEU A 350 4.47 17.96 -18.00
C LEU A 350 5.43 16.77 -18.04
N VAL A 351 6.72 17.06 -18.07
CA VAL A 351 7.81 16.08 -18.06
C VAL A 351 8.79 16.43 -16.95
N LEU A 352 9.39 15.39 -16.36
CA LEU A 352 10.41 15.51 -15.33
C LEU A 352 11.67 16.14 -15.91
N ASP A 353 12.03 17.30 -15.39
CA ASP A 353 13.26 18.06 -15.65
C ASP A 353 13.91 17.91 -17.04
N PRO A 354 13.21 18.30 -18.13
CA PRO A 354 13.75 18.17 -19.48
C PRO A 354 14.82 19.24 -19.83
N ILE A 355 15.18 20.12 -18.88
CA ILE A 355 16.11 21.24 -19.10
C ILE A 355 17.42 21.01 -18.38
N LEU A 356 17.37 20.67 -17.08
CA LEU A 356 18.57 20.55 -16.25
C LEU A 356 19.05 19.10 -16.13
N HIS A 357 18.22 18.11 -16.45
CA HIS A 357 18.57 16.69 -16.40
C HIS A 357 19.07 16.23 -15.01
N THR A 358 18.62 16.90 -13.94
CA THR A 358 19.04 16.68 -12.55
C THR A 358 18.71 15.26 -12.07
N TYR A 359 17.62 14.68 -12.58
CA TYR A 359 17.08 13.40 -12.12
C TYR A 359 17.54 12.21 -12.97
N ASP A 360 18.23 12.44 -14.10
CA ASP A 360 18.57 11.38 -15.06
C ASP A 360 19.41 10.27 -14.42
N ASN A 361 20.41 10.64 -13.62
CA ASN A 361 21.25 9.66 -12.92
C ASN A 361 20.48 8.86 -11.87
N LEU A 362 19.56 9.49 -11.13
CA LEU A 362 18.73 8.80 -10.15
C LEU A 362 17.84 7.76 -10.84
N ILE A 363 17.20 8.16 -11.94
CA ILE A 363 16.35 7.28 -12.74
C ILE A 363 17.15 6.13 -13.33
N ALA A 364 18.32 6.41 -13.93
CA ALA A 364 19.20 5.39 -14.47
C ALA A 364 19.67 4.39 -13.41
N SER A 365 20.04 4.87 -12.21
CA SER A 365 20.42 4.00 -11.10
C SER A 365 19.25 3.12 -10.63
N LEU A 366 18.02 3.64 -10.58
CA LEU A 366 16.85 2.80 -10.28
C LEU A 366 16.64 1.73 -11.36
N GLU A 367 16.76 2.10 -12.63
CA GLU A 367 16.63 1.16 -13.75
C GLU A 367 17.71 0.05 -13.70
N GLU A 368 18.95 0.40 -13.38
CA GLU A 368 20.05 -0.55 -13.18
C GLU A 368 19.79 -1.51 -12.00
N ASN A 369 18.96 -1.12 -11.03
CA ASN A 369 18.59 -1.92 -9.86
C ASN A 369 17.23 -2.63 -10.04
N GLY A 370 16.77 -2.83 -11.28
CA GLY A 370 15.61 -3.67 -11.58
C GLY A 370 14.27 -2.95 -11.59
N TYR A 371 14.28 -1.62 -11.53
CA TYR A 371 13.09 -0.83 -11.81
C TYR A 371 12.88 -0.61 -13.32
N GLU A 372 11.63 -0.51 -13.73
CA GLU A 372 11.18 -0.30 -15.09
C GLU A 372 10.14 0.83 -15.12
N LYS A 373 10.38 1.83 -15.97
CA LYS A 373 9.46 2.97 -16.13
C LYS A 373 8.06 2.52 -16.48
N ASN A 374 7.07 3.12 -15.81
CA ASN A 374 5.64 2.86 -15.94
C ASN A 374 5.17 1.47 -15.48
N LYS A 375 6.07 0.63 -14.93
CA LYS A 375 5.72 -0.65 -14.30
C LYS A 375 5.87 -0.57 -12.78
N ASN A 376 7.07 -0.30 -12.29
CA ASN A 376 7.37 -0.11 -10.86
C ASN A 376 8.19 1.17 -10.62
N LEU A 377 8.53 1.94 -11.66
CA LEU A 377 9.11 3.28 -11.52
C LEU A 377 8.23 4.33 -12.19
N PHE A 378 7.82 5.32 -11.42
CA PHE A 378 6.89 6.34 -11.86
C PHE A 378 7.43 7.73 -11.60
N GLU A 379 7.41 8.57 -12.62
CA GLU A 379 7.71 9.98 -12.48
C GLU A 379 6.43 10.75 -12.10
N PHE A 380 6.58 11.78 -11.25
CA PHE A 380 5.51 12.68 -10.88
C PHE A 380 5.87 14.14 -11.19
N PRO A 381 5.94 14.54 -12.48
CA PRO A 381 6.09 15.94 -12.83
C PRO A 381 4.80 16.70 -12.51
N TYR A 382 4.93 17.91 -11.95
CA TYR A 382 3.80 18.75 -11.54
C TYR A 382 4.06 20.23 -11.82
N GLU A 383 3.01 21.06 -11.76
CA GLU A 383 3.13 22.51 -11.84
C GLU A 383 3.68 23.04 -10.50
N TRP A 384 5.00 23.19 -10.43
CA TRP A 384 5.69 23.55 -9.20
C TRP A 384 5.47 24.99 -8.75
N ARG A 385 4.83 25.85 -9.57
CA ARG A 385 4.44 27.21 -9.17
C ARG A 385 3.21 27.22 -8.26
N ASP A 386 2.37 26.19 -8.33
CA ASP A 386 1.16 26.07 -7.53
C ASP A 386 1.47 25.71 -6.06
N SER A 387 0.47 25.83 -5.19
CA SER A 387 0.59 25.46 -3.78
C SER A 387 0.89 23.96 -3.62
N ASN A 388 1.84 23.62 -2.76
CA ASN A 388 2.19 22.25 -2.40
C ASN A 388 1.00 21.49 -1.78
N ILE A 389 0.06 22.21 -1.14
CA ILE A 389 -1.20 21.65 -0.62
C ILE A 389 -2.05 21.12 -1.77
N ALA A 390 -2.25 21.93 -2.81
CA ALA A 390 -3.00 21.53 -4.00
C ALA A 390 -2.28 20.41 -4.77
N THR A 391 -0.94 20.47 -4.85
CA THR A 391 -0.14 19.42 -5.48
C THR A 391 -0.28 18.08 -4.76
N ALA A 392 -0.41 18.06 -3.42
CA ALA A 392 -0.58 16.84 -2.66
C ALA A 392 -1.88 16.08 -3.02
N ASP A 393 -2.95 16.78 -3.36
CA ASP A 393 -4.18 16.14 -3.87
C ASP A 393 -3.97 15.50 -5.26
N ILE A 394 -3.10 16.11 -6.09
CA ILE A 394 -2.70 15.53 -7.37
C ILE A 394 -1.82 14.29 -7.14
N LEU A 395 -0.90 14.36 -6.15
CA LEU A 395 -0.06 13.22 -5.74
C LEU A 395 -0.93 12.05 -5.27
N LYS A 396 -1.97 12.30 -4.47
CA LYS A 396 -2.94 11.27 -4.08
C LYS A 396 -3.51 10.53 -5.30
N ASN A 397 -3.96 11.26 -6.32
CA ASN A 397 -4.49 10.65 -7.54
C ASN A 397 -3.42 9.84 -8.30
N LYS A 398 -2.17 10.33 -8.32
CA LYS A 398 -1.05 9.59 -8.90
C LYS A 398 -0.79 8.28 -8.15
N ILE A 399 -0.77 8.31 -6.81
CA ILE A 399 -0.60 7.11 -5.97
C ILE A 399 -1.71 6.09 -6.26
N GLN A 400 -2.97 6.53 -6.32
CA GLN A 400 -4.10 5.66 -6.64
C GLN A 400 -3.99 5.04 -8.05
N SER A 401 -3.53 5.81 -9.03
CA SER A 401 -3.25 5.30 -10.37
C SER A 401 -2.14 4.26 -10.37
N VAL A 402 -1.06 4.48 -9.61
CA VAL A 402 0.05 3.53 -9.47
C VAL A 402 -0.42 2.24 -8.80
N LYS A 403 -1.16 2.32 -7.69
CA LYS A 403 -1.73 1.14 -7.01
C LYS A 403 -2.65 0.32 -7.90
N SER A 404 -3.49 0.99 -8.69
CA SER A 404 -4.36 0.32 -9.66
C SER A 404 -3.55 -0.36 -10.77
N ASN A 405 -2.50 0.29 -11.25
CA ASN A 405 -1.62 -0.23 -12.31
C ASN A 405 -0.73 -1.38 -11.85
N THR A 406 -0.29 -1.38 -10.59
CA THR A 406 0.68 -2.37 -10.07
C THR A 406 0.02 -3.50 -9.31
N GLY A 407 -1.17 -3.27 -8.78
CA GLY A 407 -1.89 -4.20 -7.96
C GLY A 407 -1.59 -4.08 -6.47
N VAL A 408 -0.53 -3.36 -6.06
CA VAL A 408 -0.13 -3.26 -4.66
C VAL A 408 -0.95 -2.23 -3.86
N SER A 409 -0.91 -2.36 -2.53
CA SER A 409 -1.66 -1.54 -1.58
C SER A 409 -0.91 -0.26 -1.16
N ARG A 410 0.42 -0.24 -1.29
CA ARG A 410 1.29 0.88 -0.93
C ARG A 410 2.33 1.18 -2.00
N VAL A 411 2.91 2.37 -1.95
CA VAL A 411 3.99 2.82 -2.84
C VAL A 411 5.12 3.45 -2.03
N ASP A 412 6.30 3.53 -2.63
CA ASP A 412 7.43 4.28 -2.10
C ASP A 412 7.53 5.65 -2.76
N LEU A 413 7.86 6.68 -1.97
CA LEU A 413 8.04 8.04 -2.45
C LEU A 413 9.51 8.46 -2.32
N ALA A 414 10.14 8.80 -3.45
CA ALA A 414 11.48 9.38 -3.48
C ALA A 414 11.36 10.86 -3.87
N ALA A 415 11.49 11.75 -2.88
CA ALA A 415 11.17 13.16 -3.02
C ALA A 415 12.39 14.06 -2.85
N HIS A 416 12.59 14.99 -3.78
CA HIS A 416 13.71 15.94 -3.74
C HIS A 416 13.24 17.35 -3.37
N SER A 417 14.00 18.01 -2.49
CA SER A 417 13.82 19.42 -2.15
C SER A 417 12.35 19.71 -1.76
N MET A 418 11.69 20.67 -2.40
CA MET A 418 10.29 21.02 -2.19
C MET A 418 9.32 19.85 -2.38
N GLY A 419 9.62 18.88 -3.24
CA GLY A 419 8.80 17.69 -3.45
C GLY A 419 8.57 16.88 -2.18
N GLY A 420 9.52 16.91 -1.24
CA GLY A 420 9.34 16.28 0.07
C GLY A 420 8.26 16.95 0.92
N LEU A 421 8.01 18.25 0.75
CA LEU A 421 6.92 18.94 1.43
C LEU A 421 5.55 18.54 0.85
N VAL A 422 5.47 18.30 -0.46
CA VAL A 422 4.26 17.75 -1.11
C VAL A 422 3.93 16.38 -0.53
N ALA A 423 4.93 15.48 -0.48
CA ALA A 423 4.78 14.13 0.03
C ALA A 423 4.40 14.12 1.53
N ARG A 424 5.09 14.92 2.34
CA ARG A 424 4.77 15.11 3.75
C ARG A 424 3.35 15.62 3.96
N TYR A 425 2.93 16.64 3.21
CA TYR A 425 1.57 17.16 3.35
C TYR A 425 0.54 16.09 3.04
N TYR A 426 0.73 15.28 2.00
CA TYR A 426 -0.17 14.15 1.71
C TYR A 426 -0.32 13.22 2.92
N ILE A 427 0.81 12.73 3.47
CA ILE A 427 0.85 11.78 4.60
C ILE A 427 0.26 12.38 5.89
N GLU A 428 0.59 13.65 6.18
CA GLU A 428 0.18 14.32 7.43
C GLU A 428 -1.27 14.87 7.34
N SER A 429 -1.85 14.92 6.14
CA SER A 429 -3.23 15.37 5.92
C SER A 429 -4.28 14.38 6.44
N PRO A 430 -5.55 14.81 6.61
CA PRO A 430 -6.67 13.90 6.83
C PRO A 430 -7.02 13.04 5.60
N ALA A 431 -6.48 13.35 4.42
CA ALA A 431 -6.79 12.66 3.17
C ALA A 431 -5.91 11.43 2.92
N TYR A 432 -4.89 11.20 3.77
CA TYR A 432 -3.97 10.08 3.70
C TYR A 432 -4.70 8.75 3.84
N GLN A 433 -4.39 7.79 2.96
CA GLN A 433 -5.09 6.50 2.88
C GLN A 433 -4.25 5.32 3.39
N ASN A 434 -3.20 5.58 4.17
CA ASN A 434 -2.23 4.56 4.62
C ASN A 434 -1.61 3.77 3.45
N ASP A 435 -1.37 4.48 2.34
CA ASP A 435 -0.97 3.93 1.05
C ASP A 435 0.45 4.34 0.60
N VAL A 436 1.27 4.81 1.55
CA VAL A 436 2.71 5.05 1.38
C VAL A 436 3.45 4.14 2.36
N ASP A 437 4.40 3.34 1.86
CA ASP A 437 5.21 2.45 2.70
C ASP A 437 6.48 3.18 3.18
N GLN A 438 7.21 3.78 2.25
CA GLN A 438 8.42 4.56 2.54
C GLN A 438 8.34 5.98 1.97
N LEU A 439 8.88 6.93 2.71
CA LEU A 439 9.20 8.26 2.21
C LEU A 439 10.71 8.51 2.37
N VAL A 440 11.39 8.65 1.24
CA VAL A 440 12.80 9.07 1.17
C VAL A 440 12.85 10.52 0.72
N THR A 441 13.35 11.43 1.57
CA THR A 441 13.55 12.84 1.21
C THR A 441 15.02 13.16 0.97
N LEU A 442 15.30 13.92 -0.09
CA LEU A 442 16.63 14.36 -0.49
C LEU A 442 16.70 15.89 -0.37
N GLY A 443 17.38 16.40 0.67
CA GLY A 443 17.58 17.85 0.85
C GLY A 443 16.27 18.66 1.02
N THR A 444 15.23 18.05 1.59
CA THR A 444 13.94 18.72 1.77
C THR A 444 14.00 19.82 2.83
N PRO A 445 13.51 21.03 2.55
CA PRO A 445 13.53 22.14 3.51
C PRO A 445 12.39 21.98 4.53
N HIS A 446 12.50 21.01 5.44
CA HIS A 446 11.48 20.70 6.46
C HIS A 446 11.11 21.89 7.36
N LYS A 447 12.01 22.86 7.49
CA LYS A 447 11.86 24.11 8.27
C LYS A 447 11.89 25.36 7.37
N GLY A 448 11.73 25.17 6.07
CA GLY A 448 11.86 26.21 5.05
C GLY A 448 13.31 26.52 4.73
N SER A 449 13.49 27.46 3.81
CA SER A 449 14.79 27.87 3.29
C SER A 449 14.91 29.38 3.37
N PRO A 450 15.87 29.96 4.12
CA PRO A 450 16.02 31.41 4.18
C PRO A 450 16.12 32.04 2.79
N LYS A 451 16.79 31.39 1.83
CA LYS A 451 16.93 31.87 0.44
C LYS A 451 15.58 32.23 -0.22
N SER A 452 14.49 31.53 0.12
CA SER A 452 13.15 31.83 -0.42
C SER A 452 12.65 33.23 -0.03
N TYR A 453 13.13 33.80 1.07
CA TYR A 453 12.78 35.16 1.49
C TYR A 453 13.23 36.22 0.47
N LEU A 454 14.43 36.08 -0.12
CA LEU A 454 14.87 36.99 -1.18
C LEU A 454 13.95 36.89 -2.39
N THR A 455 13.57 35.66 -2.76
CA THR A 455 12.68 35.43 -3.90
C THR A 455 11.31 36.04 -3.64
N TRP A 456 10.77 35.87 -2.43
CA TRP A 456 9.46 36.36 -2.04
C TRP A 456 9.39 37.88 -1.84
N GLU A 457 10.34 38.46 -1.12
CA GLU A 457 10.31 39.88 -0.72
C GLU A 457 11.06 40.81 -1.66
N ALA A 458 12.03 40.32 -2.44
CA ALA A 458 12.82 41.14 -3.36
C ALA A 458 12.66 40.74 -4.84
N GLY A 459 12.08 39.57 -5.14
CA GLY A 459 12.13 39.02 -6.50
C GLY A 459 13.56 38.65 -6.92
N GLU A 460 14.43 38.37 -5.95
CA GLU A 460 15.83 38.00 -6.16
C GLU A 460 16.02 36.53 -5.85
N VAL A 461 16.68 35.77 -6.73
CA VAL A 461 16.82 34.31 -6.56
C VAL A 461 18.17 33.94 -5.91
N GLY A 462 19.08 34.90 -5.77
CA GLY A 462 20.42 34.73 -5.22
C GLY A 462 21.50 35.34 -6.11
N THR A 463 22.76 35.09 -5.81
CA THR A 463 23.92 35.75 -6.47
C THR A 463 24.75 34.82 -7.34
N GLU A 464 24.52 33.51 -7.27
CA GLU A 464 25.30 32.51 -8.00
C GLU A 464 24.96 32.53 -9.50
N PHE A 465 25.78 31.86 -10.32
CA PHE A 465 25.54 31.81 -11.77
C PHE A 465 24.20 31.14 -12.09
N GLU A 466 23.89 30.03 -11.43
CA GLU A 466 22.62 29.32 -11.57
C GLU A 466 21.43 30.20 -11.17
N ASP A 467 21.56 30.96 -10.07
CA ASP A 467 20.52 31.91 -9.62
C ASP A 467 20.22 32.98 -10.68
N LYS A 468 21.24 33.45 -11.41
CA LYS A 468 21.04 34.41 -12.50
C LYS A 468 20.29 33.80 -13.67
N VAL A 469 20.54 32.53 -13.99
CA VAL A 469 19.79 31.80 -15.02
C VAL A 469 18.33 31.65 -14.59
N ILE A 470 18.09 31.21 -13.36
CA ILE A 470 16.72 31.07 -12.82
C ILE A 470 15.99 32.41 -12.80
N LYS A 471 16.66 33.48 -12.35
CA LYS A 471 16.09 34.83 -12.33
C LYS A 471 15.68 35.27 -13.74
N ASN A 472 16.52 35.03 -14.75
CA ASN A 472 16.18 35.35 -16.14
C ASN A 472 14.94 34.57 -16.62
N ILE A 473 14.83 33.29 -16.27
CA ILE A 473 13.63 32.48 -16.57
C ILE A 473 12.39 33.11 -15.94
N PHE A 474 12.42 33.43 -14.64
CA PHE A 474 11.28 34.05 -13.97
C PHE A 474 10.95 35.43 -14.53
N GLN A 475 11.95 36.22 -14.95
CA GLN A 475 11.71 37.52 -15.60
C GLN A 475 10.99 37.35 -16.94
N LEU A 476 11.38 36.37 -17.75
CA LEU A 476 10.71 36.07 -19.01
C LEU A 476 9.27 35.61 -18.78
N GLU A 477 9.05 34.73 -17.81
CA GLU A 477 7.71 34.26 -17.43
C GLU A 477 6.82 35.38 -16.89
N ALA A 478 7.37 36.25 -16.05
CA ALA A 478 6.69 37.44 -15.54
C ALA A 478 6.23 38.33 -16.69
N LEU A 479 7.12 38.64 -17.63
CA LEU A 479 6.80 39.46 -18.81
C LEU A 479 5.72 38.81 -19.68
N HIS A 480 5.84 37.51 -19.98
CA HIS A 480 4.81 36.78 -20.73
C HIS A 480 3.46 36.73 -20.02
N SER A 481 3.47 36.77 -18.68
CA SER A 481 2.27 36.82 -17.85
C SER A 481 1.75 38.24 -17.61
N GLY A 482 2.36 39.26 -18.22
CA GLY A 482 1.95 40.67 -18.11
C GLY A 482 2.43 41.41 -16.86
N PHE A 483 3.45 40.88 -16.16
CA PHE A 483 4.04 41.49 -14.97
C PHE A 483 5.36 42.19 -15.32
N LEU A 484 5.47 43.49 -15.01
CA LEU A 484 6.71 44.27 -15.12
C LEU A 484 7.58 44.19 -13.86
N ASP A 485 6.99 43.75 -12.75
CA ASP A 485 7.65 43.59 -11.47
C ASP A 485 7.69 42.11 -11.11
N LEU A 486 8.91 41.57 -11.02
CA LEU A 486 9.16 40.16 -10.74
C LEU A 486 8.67 39.77 -9.34
N LYS A 487 8.84 40.63 -8.33
CA LYS A 487 8.31 40.38 -6.98
C LYS A 487 6.81 40.15 -7.04
N LYS A 488 6.09 41.05 -7.72
CA LYS A 488 4.64 40.97 -7.87
C LYS A 488 4.21 39.71 -8.62
N TYR A 489 4.96 39.30 -9.65
CA TYR A 489 4.71 38.04 -10.34
C TYR A 489 4.83 36.84 -9.39
N ILE A 490 5.96 36.71 -8.67
CA ILE A 490 6.20 35.61 -7.73
C ILE A 490 5.07 35.55 -6.69
N GLN A 491 4.77 36.67 -6.04
CA GLN A 491 3.74 36.75 -5.01
C GLN A 491 2.32 36.44 -5.50
N THR A 492 2.07 36.59 -6.81
CA THR A 492 0.75 36.37 -7.42
C THR A 492 0.61 35.00 -8.07
N ARG A 493 1.70 34.44 -8.62
CA ARG A 493 1.66 33.30 -9.55
C ARG A 493 2.54 32.12 -9.13
N VAL A 494 3.38 32.29 -8.12
CA VAL A 494 4.33 31.25 -7.65
C VAL A 494 4.13 31.05 -6.16
N GLY A 495 2.94 30.54 -5.79
CA GLY A 495 2.53 30.36 -4.40
C GLY A 495 3.46 29.45 -3.59
N SER A 496 4.08 28.47 -4.26
CA SER A 496 5.06 27.57 -3.64
C SER A 496 6.26 28.27 -3.01
N VAL A 497 6.68 29.44 -3.51
CA VAL A 497 7.80 30.20 -2.91
C VAL A 497 7.45 30.69 -1.51
N ALA A 498 6.20 31.13 -1.28
CA ALA A 498 5.74 31.50 0.06
C ALA A 498 5.76 30.30 1.01
N GLU A 499 5.43 29.11 0.51
CA GLU A 499 5.42 27.87 1.28
C GLU A 499 6.83 27.30 1.55
N LEU A 500 7.87 27.93 1.00
CA LEU A 500 9.28 27.65 1.32
C LEU A 500 9.88 28.63 2.33
N LEU A 501 9.13 29.64 2.79
CA LEU A 501 9.61 30.58 3.81
C LEU A 501 9.85 29.86 5.14
N PRO A 502 10.90 30.21 5.92
CA PRO A 502 11.15 29.52 7.18
C PRO A 502 10.06 29.72 8.24
N ASP A 503 9.91 28.72 9.12
CA ASP A 503 9.03 28.75 10.32
C ASP A 503 9.80 29.08 11.61
N TYR A 504 10.98 29.71 11.49
CA TYR A 504 11.89 30.07 12.58
C TYR A 504 12.50 31.45 12.34
N ASP A 505 13.32 31.94 13.28
CA ASP A 505 13.97 33.26 13.15
C ASP A 505 15.14 33.22 12.15
N TYR A 506 15.05 34.01 11.07
CA TYR A 506 16.10 34.07 10.03
C TYR A 506 16.48 35.49 9.59
N LEU A 507 15.91 36.53 10.19
CA LEU A 507 16.27 37.94 9.96
C LEU A 507 16.97 38.51 11.20
N GLU A 508 18.20 38.97 11.02
CA GLU A 508 19.06 39.60 12.03
C GLU A 508 19.11 41.11 11.77
N ASN A 509 18.87 41.93 12.79
CA ASN A 509 19.10 43.37 12.68
C ASN A 509 20.61 43.64 12.53
N ALA A 510 21.01 44.29 11.44
CA ALA A 510 22.44 44.52 11.15
C ALA A 510 23.14 45.44 12.17
N SER A 511 22.39 46.32 12.84
CA SER A 511 22.91 47.29 13.81
C SER A 511 23.00 46.73 15.23
N THR A 512 22.04 45.91 15.65
CA THR A 512 21.99 45.36 17.02
C THR A 512 22.47 43.92 17.12
N GLY A 513 22.44 43.17 16.02
CA GLY A 513 22.70 41.72 16.01
C GLY A 513 21.55 40.89 16.59
N GLU A 514 20.43 41.51 16.96
CA GLU A 514 19.27 40.81 17.50
C GLU A 514 18.47 40.15 16.37
N MET A 515 18.05 38.91 16.60
CA MET A 515 17.12 38.20 15.72
C MET A 515 15.72 38.78 15.87
N LYS A 516 15.00 38.90 14.76
CA LYS A 516 13.55 39.16 14.78
C LYS A 516 12.83 37.84 15.09
N ASN A 517 11.79 37.89 15.92
CA ASN A 517 11.02 36.71 16.32
C ASN A 517 9.92 36.38 15.29
N TYR A 518 9.92 35.16 14.75
CA TYR A 518 8.82 34.60 14.00
C TYR A 518 7.61 34.32 14.93
N PRO A 519 6.35 34.60 14.52
CA PRO A 519 5.92 35.11 13.21
C PRO A 519 5.82 36.65 13.14
N ASP A 520 6.19 37.37 14.21
CA ASP A 520 6.01 38.83 14.29
C ASP A 520 6.93 39.56 13.31
N SER A 521 6.35 40.29 12.35
CA SER A 521 7.08 40.97 11.26
C SER A 521 7.72 40.03 10.22
N TYR A 522 7.27 38.78 10.16
CA TYR A 522 7.59 37.82 9.10
C TYR A 522 6.37 37.55 8.22
N PRO A 523 6.55 37.21 6.93
CA PRO A 523 5.50 36.50 6.21
C PRO A 523 5.40 35.07 6.77
N GLY A 524 4.22 34.69 7.26
CA GLY A 524 3.99 33.38 7.86
C GLY A 524 3.95 32.24 6.83
N ASN A 525 4.29 31.03 7.27
CA ASN A 525 4.22 29.82 6.46
C ASN A 525 3.25 28.80 7.07
N ILE A 526 1.98 28.90 6.67
CA ILE A 526 0.90 28.03 7.17
C ILE A 526 1.17 26.55 6.87
N LEU A 527 1.81 26.24 5.74
CA LEU A 527 2.16 24.86 5.38
C LEU A 527 3.15 24.28 6.40
N LEU A 528 4.26 24.96 6.67
CA LEU A 528 5.26 24.44 7.60
C LEU A 528 4.79 24.47 9.06
N GLU A 529 4.01 25.48 9.46
CA GLU A 529 3.36 25.50 10.77
C GLU A 529 2.45 24.27 10.95
N PHE A 530 1.71 23.89 9.91
CA PHE A 530 0.92 22.68 9.90
C PHE A 530 1.81 21.44 10.01
N LEU A 531 2.74 21.23 9.07
CA LEU A 531 3.60 20.05 8.99
C LEU A 531 4.47 19.84 10.24
N ASN A 532 4.91 20.93 10.88
CA ASN A 532 5.83 20.84 12.02
C ASN A 532 5.11 20.86 13.38
N SER A 533 3.78 20.84 13.39
CA SER A 533 3.02 20.67 14.63
C SER A 533 3.12 19.23 15.16
N SER A 534 3.17 19.07 16.49
CA SER A 534 3.41 17.77 17.13
C SER A 534 2.43 16.68 16.68
N SER A 535 1.14 17.01 16.56
CA SER A 535 0.10 16.07 16.14
C SER A 535 0.19 15.63 14.67
N ARG A 536 0.94 16.37 13.83
CA ARG A 536 1.17 16.03 12.43
C ARG A 536 2.43 15.18 12.27
N MET A 537 3.48 15.53 13.00
CA MET A 537 4.69 14.72 13.09
C MET A 537 4.41 13.28 13.55
N GLU A 538 3.52 13.07 14.52
CA GLU A 538 3.09 11.72 14.96
C GLU A 538 2.48 10.88 13.83
N LYS A 539 1.95 11.48 12.75
CA LYS A 539 1.43 10.72 11.61
C LYS A 539 2.55 10.13 10.75
N MET A 540 3.74 10.73 10.77
CA MET A 540 4.89 10.23 10.04
C MET A 540 5.42 8.92 10.63
N ASP A 541 5.12 8.62 11.90
CA ASP A 541 5.52 7.36 12.57
C ASP A 541 4.89 6.12 11.90
N LYS A 542 3.86 6.31 11.06
CA LYS A 542 3.20 5.24 10.29
C LYS A 542 3.89 4.91 8.97
N VAL A 543 4.93 5.65 8.61
CA VAL A 543 5.65 5.52 7.34
C VAL A 543 7.13 5.38 7.65
N ASN A 544 7.83 4.51 6.93
CA ASN A 544 9.28 4.41 7.04
C ASN A 544 9.91 5.66 6.42
N PHE A 545 10.27 6.63 7.26
CA PHE A 545 10.76 7.94 6.83
C PHE A 545 12.29 8.02 6.88
N TYR A 546 12.90 8.22 5.71
CA TYR A 546 14.34 8.41 5.55
C TYR A 546 14.64 9.83 5.07
N ASN A 547 15.40 10.58 5.87
CA ASN A 547 15.80 11.93 5.53
C ASN A 547 17.29 11.98 5.17
N ILE A 548 17.59 12.14 3.88
CA ILE A 548 18.94 12.30 3.36
C ILE A 548 19.26 13.79 3.28
N VAL A 549 20.21 14.21 4.10
CA VAL A 549 20.73 15.58 4.14
C VAL A 549 22.14 15.63 3.56
N GLY A 550 22.52 16.75 2.94
CA GLY A 550 23.88 16.96 2.45
C GLY A 550 24.91 17.00 3.58
N ASP A 551 26.19 16.84 3.23
CA ASP A 551 27.31 16.92 4.17
C ASP A 551 27.30 18.27 4.93
N ILE A 552 27.17 18.19 6.26
CA ILE A 552 27.07 19.32 7.17
C ILE A 552 28.44 19.77 7.72
N ASP A 553 29.52 19.04 7.40
CA ASP A 553 30.85 19.33 7.93
C ASP A 553 31.47 20.62 7.33
N GLY A 554 30.90 21.11 6.22
CA GLY A 554 31.18 22.42 5.63
C GLY A 554 30.08 23.45 5.89
N ALA A 555 29.98 23.96 7.12
CA ALA A 555 28.91 24.86 7.59
C ALA A 555 28.76 26.23 6.88
N GLU A 556 29.47 26.49 5.79
CA GLU A 556 29.54 27.79 5.10
C GLU A 556 28.79 27.86 3.75
N ASN A 557 28.26 26.76 3.22
CA ASN A 557 27.66 26.75 1.88
C ASN A 557 26.13 26.98 1.86
N THR A 558 25.47 27.18 3.00
CA THR A 558 24.01 27.39 3.07
C THR A 558 23.67 28.67 3.81
N ILE A 559 22.79 29.49 3.23
CA ILE A 559 22.32 30.73 3.84
C ILE A 559 21.50 30.39 5.09
N LYS A 560 22.01 30.81 6.27
CA LYS A 560 21.34 30.59 7.57
C LYS A 560 20.47 31.77 8.00
N LYS A 561 20.86 32.99 7.64
CA LYS A 561 20.19 34.24 8.03
C LYS A 561 20.49 35.37 7.06
N PHE A 562 19.61 36.38 7.06
CA PHE A 562 19.87 37.68 6.42
C PHE A 562 20.09 38.75 7.47
N ARG A 563 21.03 39.66 7.20
CA ARG A 563 21.17 40.89 7.95
C ARG A 563 20.34 41.96 7.27
N VAL A 564 19.40 42.55 8.00
CA VAL A 564 18.49 43.58 7.49
C VAL A 564 18.77 44.93 8.15
N ILE A 565 18.62 46.00 7.38
CA ILE A 565 18.68 47.39 7.84
C ILE A 565 17.30 48.05 7.72
N ASP A 566 17.06 49.10 8.51
CA ASP A 566 15.81 49.86 8.44
C ASP A 566 15.67 50.53 7.06
N SER A 567 14.57 50.26 6.36
CA SER A 567 14.32 50.91 5.07
C SER A 567 13.91 52.36 5.28
N THR A 568 14.23 53.18 4.28
CA THR A 568 13.69 54.54 4.17
C THR A 568 12.15 54.57 4.01
N VAL A 569 11.54 53.42 3.67
CA VAL A 569 10.09 53.23 3.61
C VAL A 569 9.58 52.67 4.94
N SER A 570 8.74 53.44 5.63
CA SER A 570 8.17 53.07 6.94
C SER A 570 7.55 51.66 6.94
N GLY A 571 7.99 50.82 7.88
CA GLY A 571 7.51 49.45 8.05
C GLY A 571 8.13 48.43 7.09
N LYS A 572 9.18 48.80 6.35
CA LYS A 572 9.97 47.90 5.49
C LYS A 572 11.43 47.86 5.95
N TRP A 573 12.17 46.90 5.41
CA TRP A 573 13.58 46.66 5.70
C TRP A 573 14.30 46.42 4.37
N GLU A 574 15.58 46.76 4.32
CA GLU A 574 16.48 46.59 3.16
C GLU A 574 17.60 45.60 3.47
#